data_AF-A0A2G8RT99-F1
#
_entry.id   AF-A0A2G8RT99-F1
#
_cell.length_a   1.000
_cell.length_b   1.000
_cell.length_c   1.000
_cell.angle_alpha   90.00
_cell.angle_beta   90.00
_cell.angle_gamma   90.00
#
_symmetry.space_group_name_H-M   'P 1'
#
loop_
_entity.id
_entity.type
_entity.pdbx_description
1 polymer ?
#
loop_
_entity_poly.entity_id
_entity_poly.type
_entity_poly.pdbx_seq_one_letter_code
_entity_poly.pdbx_strand_id
1 'polypeptide(L)'
;MTAHADVLPFPLIVDKLCHRATVRLCTLAPPHPLVPHIRRAAARYVKRHRSQLHELLNAYVAPDTPVRIEKLRPARYHPNSTPAASALTFDNKDRALDEDEKWMREHKVSVYSDGSEKDNKVGAAAVLVRRDKPYRRTLRYHLGPSSEYGIYEAEIAGAIMGTELLRTEREVVDGPSVALDNKSSIDASQQISTRPHQEKPPIIFDTI
;
A
#
# COMPACT_ATOMS: atom_id res chain seq x y z
N MET A 1 -22.75 -20.88 23.31
CA MET A 1 -21.75 -19.98 22.70
C MET A 1 -20.66 -20.84 22.08
N THR A 2 -20.55 -20.82 20.76
CA THR A 2 -19.55 -21.60 20.03
C THR A 2 -18.24 -20.82 19.95
N ALA A 3 -17.38 -20.99 20.96
CA ALA A 3 -16.02 -20.43 21.00
C ALA A 3 -15.07 -21.00 19.93
N HIS A 4 -15.56 -21.89 19.06
CA HIS A 4 -14.79 -22.63 18.07
C HIS A 4 -14.86 -22.06 16.65
N ALA A 5 -15.57 -20.96 16.42
CA ALA A 5 -15.79 -20.41 15.07
C ALA A 5 -14.86 -19.26 14.67
N ASP A 6 -13.97 -18.76 15.55
CA ASP A 6 -13.19 -17.53 15.34
C ASP A 6 -14.05 -16.31 14.90
N VAL A 7 -15.33 -16.32 15.27
CA VAL A 7 -16.28 -15.24 15.00
C VAL A 7 -16.57 -14.53 16.32
N LEU A 8 -16.36 -13.21 16.32
CA LEU A 8 -16.72 -12.37 17.45
C LEU A 8 -18.22 -12.46 17.74
N PRO A 9 -18.65 -12.40 19.02
CA PRO A 9 -20.04 -12.16 19.38
C PRO A 9 -20.62 -10.98 18.59
N PHE A 10 -21.90 -11.07 18.18
CA PHE A 10 -22.54 -10.08 17.31
C PHE A 10 -22.33 -8.61 17.74
N PRO A 11 -22.45 -8.23 19.04
CA PRO A 11 -22.18 -6.85 19.46
C PRO A 11 -20.76 -6.38 19.14
N LEU A 12 -19.77 -7.26 19.27
CA LEU A 12 -18.36 -6.95 18.98
C LEU A 12 -18.08 -6.87 17.47
N ILE A 13 -18.83 -7.60 16.64
CA ILE A 13 -18.78 -7.42 15.18
C ILE A 13 -19.26 -6.01 14.82
N VAL A 14 -20.41 -5.60 15.36
CA VAL A 14 -20.98 -4.27 15.11
C VAL A 14 -20.03 -3.19 15.58
N ASP A 15 -19.48 -3.33 16.78
CA ASP A 15 -18.52 -2.38 17.35
C ASP A 15 -17.25 -2.25 16.47
N LYS A 16 -16.68 -3.38 16.03
CA LYS A 16 -15.54 -3.41 15.10
C LYS A 16 -15.85 -2.69 13.78
N LEU A 17 -17.05 -2.89 13.23
CA LEU A 17 -17.48 -2.22 11.99
C LEU A 17 -17.64 -0.71 12.19
N CYS A 18 -18.27 -0.28 13.28
CA CYS A 18 -18.45 1.12 13.65
C CYS A 18 -17.11 1.81 13.90
N HIS A 19 -16.20 1.18 14.66
CA HIS A 19 -14.84 1.67 14.89
C HIS A 19 -14.09 1.84 13.56
N ARG A 20 -14.07 0.80 12.70
CA ARG A 20 -13.38 0.85 11.40
C ARG A 20 -13.94 1.95 10.50
N ALA A 21 -15.27 2.12 10.46
CA ALA A 21 -15.91 3.19 9.70
C ALA A 21 -15.52 4.57 10.23
N THR A 22 -15.48 4.73 11.56
CA THR A 22 -15.11 6.00 12.21
C THR A 22 -13.68 6.39 11.90
N VAL A 23 -12.73 5.45 12.03
CA VAL A 23 -11.32 5.69 11.71
C VAL A 23 -11.15 6.09 10.23
N ARG A 24 -11.84 5.41 9.30
CA ARG A 24 -11.82 5.75 7.87
C ARG A 24 -12.38 7.14 7.56
N LEU A 25 -13.43 7.57 8.26
CA LEU A 25 -13.93 8.93 8.14
C LEU A 25 -12.85 9.95 8.57
N CYS A 26 -12.08 9.64 9.61
CA CYS A 26 -11.01 10.51 10.07
C CYS A 26 -9.83 10.60 9.08
N THR A 27 -9.59 9.57 8.25
CA THR A 27 -8.51 9.56 7.25
C THR A 27 -8.86 10.30 5.95
N LEU A 28 -10.08 10.83 5.77
CA LEU A 28 -10.47 11.49 4.54
C LEU A 28 -9.62 12.74 4.22
N ALA A 29 -9.18 12.86 2.96
CA ALA A 29 -8.44 14.03 2.49
C ALA A 29 -9.24 15.36 2.62
N PRO A 30 -8.57 16.50 2.87
CA PRO A 30 -9.24 17.80 3.09
C PRO A 30 -10.29 18.23 2.05
N PRO A 31 -10.16 17.93 0.74
CA PRO A 31 -11.18 18.27 -0.26
C PRO A 31 -12.49 17.48 -0.13
N HIS A 32 -12.54 16.43 0.71
CA HIS A 32 -13.70 15.56 0.81
C HIS A 32 -14.88 16.25 1.52
N PRO A 33 -16.11 16.20 0.96
CA PRO A 33 -17.26 16.98 1.45
C PRO A 33 -17.66 16.66 2.90
N LEU A 34 -17.36 15.46 3.40
CA LEU A 34 -17.66 15.07 4.79
C LEU A 34 -16.67 15.62 5.82
N VAL A 35 -15.48 16.09 5.42
CA VAL A 35 -14.43 16.53 6.36
C VAL A 35 -14.90 17.65 7.30
N PRO A 36 -15.59 18.71 6.83
CA PRO A 36 -16.10 19.76 7.72
C PRO A 36 -17.08 19.22 8.77
N HIS A 37 -17.91 18.24 8.40
CA HIS A 37 -18.90 17.64 9.29
C HIS A 37 -18.25 16.75 10.35
N ILE A 38 -17.27 15.95 9.94
CA ILE A 38 -16.51 15.07 10.84
C ILE A 38 -15.73 15.91 11.86
N ARG A 39 -15.01 16.93 11.40
CA ARG A 39 -14.27 17.84 12.30
C ARG A 39 -15.18 18.52 13.30
N ARG A 40 -16.35 19.00 12.85
CA ARG A 40 -17.32 19.66 13.73
C ARG A 40 -17.88 18.70 14.78
N ALA A 41 -18.26 17.49 14.36
CA ALA A 41 -18.84 16.49 15.25
C ALA A 41 -17.82 15.94 16.25
N ALA A 42 -16.55 15.76 15.86
CA ALA A 42 -15.48 15.34 16.75
C ALA A 42 -15.06 16.43 17.74
N ALA A 43 -15.01 17.68 17.29
CA ALA A 43 -14.57 18.80 18.15
C ALA A 43 -15.53 19.07 19.31
N ARG A 44 -16.83 18.78 19.15
CA ARG A 44 -17.83 19.06 20.18
C ARG A 44 -18.93 18.02 20.22
N TYR A 45 -19.01 17.31 21.34
CA TYR A 45 -20.15 16.47 21.66
C TYR A 45 -21.34 17.32 22.16
N VAL A 46 -22.41 17.38 21.36
CA VAL A 46 -23.57 18.25 21.63
C VAL A 46 -24.56 17.60 22.60
N LYS A 47 -25.28 18.41 23.41
CA LYS A 47 -26.27 17.91 24.37
C LYS A 47 -27.62 17.56 23.76
N ARG A 48 -28.00 18.20 22.64
CA ARG A 48 -29.30 18.02 21.95
C ARG A 48 -29.06 17.80 20.45
N HIS A 49 -29.97 17.08 19.80
CA HIS A 49 -29.93 16.76 18.36
C HIS A 49 -28.61 16.09 17.93
N ARG A 50 -28.17 15.10 18.71
CA ARG A 50 -26.97 14.32 18.40
C ARG A 50 -27.20 13.53 17.12
N SER A 51 -26.32 13.73 16.13
CA SER A 51 -26.28 12.86 14.97
C SER A 51 -25.46 11.61 15.29
N GLN A 52 -25.62 10.57 14.46
CA GLN A 52 -24.82 9.35 14.57
C GLN A 52 -23.31 9.62 14.51
N LEU A 53 -22.87 10.64 13.74
CA LEU A 53 -21.47 11.05 13.71
C LEU A 53 -20.96 11.53 15.08
N HIS A 54 -21.79 12.25 15.85
CA HIS A 54 -21.39 12.68 17.19
C HIS A 54 -21.21 11.48 18.12
N GLU A 55 -22.11 10.49 18.06
CA GLU A 55 -22.01 9.28 18.89
C GLU A 55 -20.79 8.45 18.51
N LEU A 56 -20.58 8.19 17.21
CA LEU A 56 -19.44 7.42 16.72
C LEU A 56 -18.10 8.09 17.04
N LEU A 57 -17.97 9.39 16.77
CA LEU A 57 -16.71 10.11 17.01
C LEU A 57 -16.42 10.24 18.50
N ASN A 58 -17.44 10.47 19.34
CA ASN A 58 -17.26 10.51 20.79
C ASN A 58 -16.90 9.13 21.39
N ALA A 59 -17.41 8.05 20.79
CA ALA A 59 -17.15 6.69 21.28
C ALA A 59 -15.75 6.17 20.92
N TYR A 60 -15.26 6.47 19.71
CA TYR A 60 -14.09 5.77 19.15
C TYR A 60 -12.84 6.63 18.94
N VAL A 61 -12.92 7.96 18.99
CA VAL A 61 -11.75 8.81 18.71
C VAL A 61 -11.65 10.01 19.66
N ALA A 62 -10.44 10.56 19.78
CA ALA A 62 -10.25 11.82 20.49
C ALA A 62 -10.65 13.01 19.60
N PRO A 63 -11.03 14.18 20.19
CA PRO A 63 -11.48 15.35 19.42
C PRO A 63 -10.48 15.85 18.36
N ASP A 64 -9.18 15.64 18.58
CA ASP A 64 -8.08 16.03 17.69
C ASP A 64 -7.72 14.97 16.64
N THR A 65 -8.24 13.75 16.76
CA THR A 65 -7.90 12.61 15.88
C THR A 65 -8.20 12.91 14.41
N PRO A 66 -9.35 13.49 14.01
CA PRO A 66 -9.61 13.81 12.60
C PRO A 66 -8.68 14.88 12.02
N VAL A 67 -7.89 15.58 12.84
CA VAL A 67 -6.88 16.54 12.39
C VAL A 67 -5.52 15.85 12.27
N ARG A 68 -5.13 15.05 13.27
CA ARG A 68 -3.80 14.45 13.38
C ARG A 68 -3.60 13.18 12.58
N ILE A 69 -4.66 12.39 12.37
CA ILE A 69 -4.53 11.14 11.64
C ILE A 69 -4.14 11.40 10.18
N GLU A 70 -3.27 10.55 9.66
CA GLU A 70 -2.82 10.56 8.26
C GLU A 70 -4.02 10.61 7.29
N LYS A 71 -3.85 11.36 6.19
CA LYS A 71 -4.91 11.57 5.20
C LYS A 71 -4.71 10.68 3.98
N LEU A 72 -5.66 9.79 3.76
CA LEU A 72 -5.77 9.00 2.55
C LEU A 72 -6.37 9.88 1.44
N ARG A 73 -5.59 10.07 0.37
CA ARG A 73 -6.10 10.60 -0.88
C ARG A 73 -6.62 9.42 -1.70
N PRO A 74 -7.91 9.37 -2.02
CA PRO A 74 -8.41 8.32 -2.91
C PRO A 74 -7.74 8.50 -4.29
N ALA A 75 -6.99 7.50 -4.73
CA ALA A 75 -6.56 7.44 -6.12
C ALA A 75 -7.81 7.30 -7.01
N ARG A 76 -8.03 8.30 -7.87
CA ARG A 76 -9.11 8.26 -8.86
C ARG A 76 -8.51 7.84 -10.17
N TYR A 77 -8.64 6.57 -10.49
CA TYR A 77 -8.38 6.09 -11.84
C TYR A 77 -9.67 6.19 -12.66
N HIS A 78 -9.52 6.43 -13.96
CA HIS A 78 -10.66 6.34 -14.87
C HIS A 78 -11.17 4.90 -14.88
N PRO A 79 -12.49 4.62 -14.95
CA PRO A 79 -13.01 3.26 -14.94
C PRO A 79 -12.42 2.34 -16.03
N ASN A 80 -11.99 2.93 -17.14
CA ASN A 80 -11.33 2.23 -18.25
C ASN A 80 -9.79 2.27 -18.18
N SER A 81 -9.20 2.73 -17.08
CA SER A 81 -7.75 2.68 -16.89
C SER A 81 -7.30 1.23 -16.74
N THR A 82 -6.26 0.85 -17.50
CA THR A 82 -5.58 -0.43 -17.37
C THR A 82 -4.24 -0.24 -16.66
N PRO A 83 -3.75 -1.22 -15.88
CA PRO A 83 -2.43 -1.14 -15.27
C PRO A 83 -1.35 -0.98 -16.33
N ALA A 84 -0.36 -0.13 -16.05
CA ALA A 84 0.78 0.07 -16.93
C ALA A 84 1.69 -1.17 -17.01
N ALA A 85 1.61 -2.05 -16.01
CA ALA A 85 2.39 -3.28 -15.94
C ALA A 85 1.49 -4.47 -15.54
N SER A 86 1.75 -5.62 -16.16
CA SER A 86 1.12 -6.88 -15.80
C SER A 86 1.79 -7.48 -14.58
N ALA A 87 1.01 -7.91 -13.59
CA ALA A 87 1.51 -8.69 -12.46
C ALA A 87 1.42 -10.19 -12.75
N LEU A 88 2.47 -10.91 -12.37
CA LEU A 88 2.48 -12.36 -12.32
C LEU A 88 2.75 -12.79 -10.87
N THR A 89 1.81 -13.51 -10.28
CA THR A 89 1.92 -14.06 -8.93
C THR A 89 1.95 -15.58 -8.99
N PHE A 90 2.84 -16.20 -8.22
CA PHE A 90 2.99 -17.65 -8.19
C PHE A 90 2.85 -18.19 -6.77
N ASP A 91 2.12 -19.29 -6.60
CA ASP A 91 1.89 -19.92 -5.30
C ASP A 91 3.06 -20.76 -4.79
N ASN A 92 3.95 -21.15 -5.68
CA ASN A 92 5.17 -21.88 -5.35
C ASN A 92 6.41 -21.06 -5.70
N LYS A 93 7.37 -21.03 -4.78
CA LYS A 93 8.69 -20.40 -4.97
C LYS A 93 9.47 -21.04 -6.11
N ASP A 94 9.46 -22.36 -6.23
CA ASP A 94 10.22 -23.05 -7.31
C ASP A 94 9.69 -22.64 -8.68
N ARG A 95 8.36 -22.60 -8.82
CA ARG A 95 7.71 -22.13 -10.05
C ARG A 95 8.03 -20.66 -10.33
N ALA A 96 8.08 -19.80 -9.32
CA ALA A 96 8.46 -18.40 -9.49
C ALA A 96 9.89 -18.26 -10.02
N LEU A 97 10.82 -19.08 -9.51
CA LEU A 97 12.21 -19.11 -9.97
C LEU A 97 12.32 -19.63 -11.41
N ASP A 98 11.61 -20.71 -11.75
CA ASP A 98 11.63 -21.28 -13.12
C ASP A 98 11.11 -20.27 -14.16
N GLU A 99 10.02 -19.57 -13.83
CA GLU A 99 9.43 -18.55 -14.71
C GLU A 99 10.29 -17.28 -14.77
N ASP A 100 10.90 -16.85 -13.67
CA ASP A 100 11.86 -15.73 -13.67
C ASP A 100 13.09 -16.05 -14.52
N GLU A 101 13.62 -17.27 -14.41
CA GLU A 101 14.76 -17.70 -15.22
C GLU A 101 14.40 -17.76 -16.71
N LYS A 102 13.20 -18.22 -17.03
CA LYS A 102 12.66 -18.21 -18.40
C LYS A 102 12.51 -16.78 -18.91
N TRP A 103 11.93 -15.90 -18.13
CA TRP A 103 11.76 -14.49 -18.47
C TRP A 103 13.12 -13.82 -18.73
N MET A 104 14.10 -14.05 -17.85
CA MET A 104 15.46 -13.53 -17.98
C MET A 104 16.19 -14.06 -19.22
N ARG A 105 15.90 -15.28 -19.67
CA ARG A 105 16.42 -15.81 -20.95
C ARG A 105 15.86 -15.05 -22.15
N GLU A 106 14.58 -14.69 -22.11
CA GLU A 106 13.88 -14.02 -23.21
C GLU A 106 14.17 -12.50 -23.25
N HIS A 107 14.08 -11.82 -22.11
CA HIS A 107 14.07 -10.35 -22.01
C HIS A 107 15.38 -9.74 -21.47
N LYS A 108 16.31 -10.57 -20.97
CA LYS A 108 17.69 -10.22 -20.54
C LYS A 108 17.82 -9.26 -19.37
N VAL A 109 16.76 -8.59 -18.91
CA VAL A 109 16.80 -7.58 -17.85
C VAL A 109 15.71 -7.86 -16.83
N SER A 110 16.12 -7.99 -15.57
CA SER A 110 15.21 -8.05 -14.43
C SER A 110 15.75 -7.21 -13.29
N VAL A 111 14.85 -6.65 -12.50
CA VAL A 111 15.16 -5.97 -11.25
C VAL A 111 14.65 -6.80 -10.10
N TYR A 112 15.45 -6.95 -9.05
CA TYR A 112 15.07 -7.60 -7.81
C TYR A 112 15.13 -6.57 -6.69
N SER A 113 14.06 -6.42 -5.92
CA SER A 113 14.07 -5.52 -4.76
C SER A 113 13.54 -6.21 -3.52
N ASP A 114 14.00 -5.72 -2.38
CA ASP A 114 13.68 -6.26 -1.07
C ASP A 114 13.67 -5.14 -0.01
N GLY A 115 12.78 -5.29 0.96
CA GLY A 115 12.68 -4.48 2.16
C GLY A 115 13.30 -5.22 3.34
N SER A 116 14.08 -4.54 4.17
CA SER A 116 14.77 -5.16 5.29
C SER A 116 14.64 -4.34 6.56
N GLU A 117 14.60 -5.04 7.69
CA GLU A 117 14.80 -4.47 9.01
C GLU A 117 16.02 -5.14 9.64
N LYS A 118 16.96 -4.32 10.13
CA LYS A 118 18.13 -4.80 10.87
C LYS A 118 18.55 -3.78 11.91
N ASP A 119 18.86 -4.24 13.13
CA ASP A 119 19.35 -3.41 14.23
C ASP A 119 18.46 -2.17 14.50
N ASN A 120 17.14 -2.37 14.52
CA ASN A 120 16.10 -1.33 14.66
C ASN A 120 16.11 -0.26 13.56
N LYS A 121 16.66 -0.57 12.38
CA LYS A 121 16.67 0.30 11.21
C LYS A 121 16.01 -0.39 10.04
N VAL A 122 15.24 0.40 9.30
CA VAL A 122 14.49 -0.05 8.14
C VAL A 122 15.11 0.53 6.89
N GLY A 123 15.29 -0.32 5.89
CA GLY A 123 15.90 0.05 4.62
C GLY A 123 15.42 -0.84 3.49
N ALA A 124 15.61 -0.37 2.27
CA ALA A 124 15.25 -1.07 1.06
C ALA A 124 16.45 -1.14 0.12
N ALA A 125 16.46 -2.13 -0.77
CA ALA A 125 17.42 -2.21 -1.85
C ALA A 125 16.75 -2.71 -3.13
N ALA A 126 17.26 -2.25 -4.28
CA ALA A 126 16.88 -2.77 -5.59
C ALA A 126 18.14 -3.00 -6.43
N VAL A 127 18.18 -4.10 -7.18
CA VAL A 127 19.31 -4.50 -8.03
C VAL A 127 18.81 -4.84 -9.42
N LEU A 128 19.26 -4.08 -10.41
CA LEU A 128 19.07 -4.36 -11.82
C LEU A 128 20.17 -5.31 -12.29
N VAL A 129 19.74 -6.46 -12.83
CA VAL A 129 20.59 -7.50 -13.37
C VAL A 129 20.34 -7.60 -14.87
N ARG A 130 21.43 -7.69 -15.63
CA ARG A 130 21.41 -7.93 -17.06
C ARG A 130 22.09 -9.25 -17.37
N ARG A 131 21.51 -10.05 -18.26
CA ARG A 131 22.10 -11.32 -18.71
C ARG A 131 23.26 -11.09 -19.68
N ASP A 132 23.17 -10.04 -20.49
CA ASP A 132 24.15 -9.68 -21.51
C ASP A 132 25.36 -8.90 -20.96
N LYS A 133 25.30 -8.47 -19.68
CA LYS A 133 26.36 -7.67 -19.06
C LYS A 133 26.67 -8.14 -17.64
N PRO A 134 27.95 -8.17 -17.25
CA PRO A 134 28.35 -8.59 -15.90
C PRO A 134 28.01 -7.54 -14.83
N TYR A 135 27.73 -6.30 -15.22
CA TYR A 135 27.51 -5.19 -14.29
C TYR A 135 26.09 -5.19 -13.73
N ARG A 136 25.99 -4.92 -12.42
CA ARG A 136 24.73 -4.75 -11.70
C ARG A 136 24.61 -3.31 -11.24
N ARG A 137 23.44 -2.71 -11.44
CA ARG A 137 23.12 -1.39 -10.88
C ARG A 137 22.28 -1.59 -9.62
N THR A 138 22.64 -0.88 -8.56
CA THR A 138 22.01 -1.06 -7.26
C THR A 138 21.59 0.28 -6.70
N LEU A 139 20.36 0.37 -6.21
CA LEU A 139 19.89 1.44 -5.33
C LEU A 139 19.69 0.90 -3.92
N ARG A 140 19.99 1.73 -2.93
CA ARG A 140 19.80 1.43 -1.50
C ARG A 140 19.24 2.67 -0.84
N TYR A 141 18.25 2.49 0.01
CA TYR A 141 17.63 3.59 0.72
C TYR A 141 17.42 3.20 2.19
N HIS A 142 17.87 4.06 3.10
CA HIS A 142 17.63 3.92 4.53
C HIS A 142 16.43 4.80 4.89
N LEU A 143 15.32 4.17 5.28
CA LEU A 143 14.07 4.86 5.58
C LEU A 143 14.17 5.55 6.94
N GLY A 144 14.64 4.83 7.95
CA GLY A 144 14.70 5.35 9.32
C GLY A 144 14.62 4.25 10.39
N PRO A 145 14.30 4.61 11.64
CA PRO A 145 14.15 3.64 12.72
C PRO A 145 12.89 2.79 12.55
N SER A 146 12.90 1.54 13.04
CA SER A 146 11.74 0.63 12.98
C SER A 146 10.57 1.04 13.90
N SER A 147 10.78 2.06 14.74
CA SER A 147 9.72 2.72 15.50
C SER A 147 8.81 3.61 14.65
N GLU A 148 9.28 4.00 13.46
CA GLU A 148 8.61 4.96 12.57
C GLU A 148 8.23 4.33 11.22
N TYR A 149 9.09 3.45 10.70
CA TYR A 149 8.88 2.75 9.43
C TYR A 149 8.79 1.25 9.65
N GLY A 150 8.02 0.55 8.83
CA GLY A 150 7.94 -0.90 8.81
C GLY A 150 8.50 -1.51 7.53
N ILE A 151 8.49 -2.85 7.50
CA ILE A 151 8.93 -3.64 6.34
C ILE A 151 8.06 -3.32 5.11
N TYR A 152 6.76 -3.09 5.31
CA TYR A 152 5.85 -2.76 4.21
C TYR A 152 6.24 -1.47 3.48
N GLU A 153 6.59 -0.41 4.21
CA GLU A 153 7.09 0.83 3.61
C GLU A 153 8.42 0.61 2.88
N ALA A 154 9.30 -0.24 3.43
CA ALA A 154 10.55 -0.60 2.79
C ALA A 154 10.35 -1.37 1.49
N GLU A 155 9.43 -2.33 1.44
CA GLU A 155 9.08 -3.07 0.22
C GLU A 155 8.53 -2.14 -0.87
N ILE A 156 7.65 -1.18 -0.51
CA ILE A 156 7.16 -0.16 -1.45
C ILE A 156 8.32 0.69 -1.97
N ALA A 157 9.20 1.16 -1.08
CA ALA A 157 10.39 1.91 -1.48
C ALA A 157 11.30 1.07 -2.41
N GLY A 158 11.42 -0.24 -2.14
CA GLY A 158 12.11 -1.22 -2.98
C GLY A 158 11.54 -1.26 -4.40
N ALA A 159 10.22 -1.39 -4.52
CA ALA A 159 9.53 -1.39 -5.81
C ALA A 159 9.74 -0.08 -6.59
N ILE A 160 9.64 1.07 -5.92
CA ILE A 160 9.90 2.39 -6.53
C ILE A 160 11.34 2.48 -7.04
N MET A 161 12.32 2.08 -6.22
CA MET A 161 13.72 2.04 -6.63
C MET A 161 13.93 1.09 -7.81
N GLY A 162 13.21 -0.04 -7.86
CA GLY A 162 13.32 -0.97 -8.96
C GLY A 162 12.81 -0.40 -10.27
N THR A 163 11.67 0.28 -10.25
CA THR A 163 11.16 1.01 -11.41
C THR A 163 12.07 2.17 -11.83
N GLU A 164 12.68 2.88 -10.87
CA GLU A 164 13.63 3.95 -11.15
C GLU A 164 14.91 3.43 -11.83
N LEU A 165 15.38 2.24 -11.45
CA LEU A 165 16.49 1.58 -12.14
C LEU A 165 16.17 1.28 -13.60
N LEU A 166 14.95 0.81 -13.89
CA LEU A 166 14.48 0.60 -15.26
C LEU A 166 14.32 1.91 -16.03
N ARG A 167 13.72 2.94 -15.43
CA ARG A 167 13.50 4.26 -16.05
C ARG A 167 14.82 4.93 -16.45
N THR A 168 15.86 4.74 -15.64
CA THR A 168 17.19 5.32 -15.89
C THR A 168 18.09 4.40 -16.72
N GLU A 169 17.59 3.27 -17.21
CA GLU A 169 18.33 2.40 -18.12
C GLU A 169 18.45 3.09 -19.49
N ARG A 170 19.70 3.24 -19.96
CA ARG A 170 19.99 4.02 -21.17
C ARG A 170 19.72 3.26 -22.46
N GLU A 171 19.68 1.93 -22.37
CA GLU A 171 19.41 1.07 -23.50
C GLU A 171 17.94 0.67 -23.49
N VAL A 172 17.36 0.57 -24.68
CA VAL A 172 15.99 0.09 -24.82
C VAL A 172 15.92 -1.32 -24.28
N VAL A 173 15.04 -1.53 -23.30
CA VAL A 173 14.75 -2.82 -22.70
C VAL A 173 13.38 -3.27 -23.17
N ASP A 174 13.31 -4.44 -23.79
CA ASP A 174 12.05 -5.07 -24.19
C ASP A 174 11.62 -6.05 -23.09
N GLY A 175 10.41 -5.86 -22.57
CA GLY A 175 9.84 -6.67 -21.48
C GLY A 175 10.66 -6.75 -20.17
N PRO A 176 11.11 -5.64 -19.57
CA PRO A 176 11.76 -5.70 -18.26
C PRO A 176 10.80 -6.22 -17.19
N SER A 177 11.32 -6.97 -16.22
CA SER A 177 10.57 -7.38 -15.04
C SER A 177 11.08 -6.74 -13.76
N VAL A 178 10.19 -6.57 -12.78
CA VAL A 178 10.51 -6.23 -11.40
C VAL A 178 9.98 -7.34 -10.51
N ALA A 179 10.88 -8.11 -9.90
CA ALA A 179 10.57 -9.18 -8.99
C ALA A 179 10.46 -8.64 -7.55
N LEU A 180 9.32 -8.94 -6.92
CA LEU A 180 8.97 -8.59 -5.56
C LEU A 180 8.48 -9.86 -4.85
N ASP A 181 8.72 -9.95 -3.55
CA ASP A 181 8.27 -11.07 -2.71
C ASP A 181 6.89 -10.82 -2.07
N ASN A 182 6.48 -9.55 -1.91
CA ASN A 182 5.16 -9.21 -1.38
C ASN A 182 4.05 -9.29 -2.44
N LYS A 183 3.40 -10.46 -2.51
CA LYS A 183 2.19 -10.69 -3.31
C LYS A 183 1.09 -9.65 -3.07
N SER A 184 0.91 -9.16 -1.85
CA SER A 184 -0.14 -8.18 -1.53
C SER A 184 0.10 -6.84 -2.21
N SER A 185 1.37 -6.43 -2.33
CA SER A 185 1.78 -5.21 -3.03
C SER A 185 1.61 -5.35 -4.54
N ILE A 186 1.96 -6.52 -5.09
CA ILE A 186 1.73 -6.87 -6.50
C ILE A 186 0.22 -6.86 -6.82
N ASP A 187 -0.60 -7.50 -5.99
CA ASP A 187 -2.06 -7.54 -6.18
C ASP A 187 -2.68 -6.15 -6.05
N ALA A 188 -2.17 -5.32 -5.14
CA ALA A 188 -2.61 -3.94 -5.00
C ALA A 188 -2.30 -3.10 -6.25
N SER A 189 -1.18 -3.32 -6.93
CA SER A 189 -0.81 -2.59 -8.14
C SER A 189 -1.74 -2.90 -9.33
N GLN A 190 -2.39 -4.07 -9.32
CA GLN A 190 -3.39 -4.45 -10.32
C GLN A 190 -4.80 -3.92 -10.01
N GLN A 191 -5.05 -3.50 -8.77
CA GLN A 191 -6.35 -3.02 -8.34
C GLN A 191 -6.53 -1.54 -8.68
N ILE A 192 -6.96 -1.28 -9.91
CA ILE A 192 -7.35 0.05 -10.39
C ILE A 192 -8.82 0.35 -10.09
N SER A 193 -9.62 -0.68 -9.89
CA SER A 193 -11.03 -0.53 -9.54
C SER A 193 -11.19 -0.08 -8.09
N THR A 194 -11.71 1.14 -7.91
CA THR A 194 -12.21 1.60 -6.62
C THR A 194 -13.40 0.73 -6.22
N ARG A 195 -13.18 -0.33 -5.43
CA ARG A 195 -14.28 -0.91 -4.65
C ARG A 195 -14.69 0.16 -3.65
N PRO A 196 -15.98 0.54 -3.53
CA PRO A 196 -16.44 1.63 -2.65
C PRO A 196 -16.14 1.43 -1.15
N HIS A 197 -15.47 0.33 -0.76
CA HIS A 197 -15.18 -0.05 0.63
C HIS A 197 -13.70 -0.33 0.93
N GLN A 198 -12.78 -0.17 -0.03
CA GLN A 198 -11.34 -0.37 0.18
C GLN A 198 -10.56 0.83 -0.39
N GLU A 199 -10.29 1.82 0.46
CA GLU A 199 -9.18 2.74 0.23
C GLU A 199 -7.90 2.01 0.65
N LYS A 200 -7.15 1.51 -0.34
CA LYS A 200 -5.74 1.15 -0.16
C LYS A 200 -4.90 2.42 -0.35
N PRO A 201 -3.79 2.60 0.39
CA PRO A 201 -2.86 3.68 0.11
C PRO A 201 -2.41 3.58 -1.36
N PRO A 202 -2.33 4.71 -2.07
CA PRO A 202 -2.01 4.69 -3.49
C PRO A 202 -0.53 4.34 -3.68
N ILE A 203 -0.25 3.21 -4.35
CA ILE A 203 1.02 3.00 -5.03
C ILE A 203 0.97 3.90 -6.27
N ILE A 204 1.44 5.13 -6.14
CA ILE A 204 1.48 6.10 -7.25
C ILE A 204 2.71 5.79 -8.10
N PHE A 205 2.49 5.24 -9.29
CA PHE A 205 3.42 5.36 -10.40
C PHE A 205 3.00 6.58 -11.22
N ASP A 206 3.46 7.77 -10.83
CA ASP A 206 3.42 8.95 -11.70
C ASP A 206 4.80 9.10 -12.34
N THR A 207 4.83 8.86 -13.64
CA THR A 207 5.98 9.17 -14.51
C THR A 207 5.96 10.66 -14.81
N ILE A 208 7.05 11.37 -14.48
CA ILE A 208 7.48 12.58 -15.17
C ILE A 208 8.75 12.22 -15.93
#